data_AF-A0A182SCJ4-F1
#
_entry.id   AF-A0A182SCJ4-F1
#
_cell.length_a   1.000
_cell.length_b   1.000
_cell.length_c   1.000
_cell.angle_alpha   90.00
_cell.angle_beta   90.00
_cell.angle_gamma   90.00
#
_symmetry.space_group_name_H-M   'P 1'
#
loop_
_entity.id
_entity.type
_entity.pdbx_description
1 polymer ?
#
loop_
_entity_poly.entity_id
_entity_poly.type
_entity_poly.pdbx_seq_one_letter_code
_entity_poly.pdbx_strand_id
1 'polypeptide(L)'
;MLVARTENNLLQPVGRKLAMPHPIWKRTMFIQTQDTPNPDSLKFLPGVSVLEKGQTMDFPSVSSAQCSPLAKLLFRVEGVRSVFFGSDFVTISKQEDAEWRIIKPEVFAVIMDFFASGLPVVTDAKPNPDTQFNEDDDETVQMIKELLDTRIRPTVQEDGGDIIFMGFDDGIVKLKMQGSC
;
A
#
# COMPACT_ATOMS: atom_id res chain seq x y z
N MET A 1 -67.05 -27.67 34.96
CA MET A 1 -66.46 -27.82 33.61
C MET A 1 -66.47 -26.45 32.95
N LEU A 2 -65.32 -25.76 32.95
CA LEU A 2 -64.94 -24.57 32.17
C LEU A 2 -63.76 -23.91 32.92
N VAL A 3 -62.55 -24.33 32.57
CA VAL A 3 -61.30 -23.69 33.00
C VAL A 3 -60.97 -22.63 31.96
N ALA A 4 -60.99 -21.36 32.37
CA ALA A 4 -60.58 -20.24 31.54
C ALA A 4 -59.05 -20.27 31.37
N ARG A 5 -58.61 -20.38 30.11
CA ARG A 5 -57.23 -20.16 29.68
C ARG A 5 -56.97 -18.65 29.65
N THR A 6 -55.84 -18.22 30.19
CA THR A 6 -55.29 -16.89 29.93
C THR A 6 -53.84 -17.08 29.53
N GLU A 7 -53.57 -17.01 28.23
CA GLU A 7 -52.23 -17.03 27.65
C GLU A 7 -51.67 -15.60 27.65
N ASN A 8 -50.54 -15.42 28.32
CA ASN A 8 -49.71 -14.21 28.27
C ASN A 8 -49.11 -14.06 26.87
N ASN A 9 -49.52 -13.03 26.13
CA ASN A 9 -48.89 -12.66 24.87
C ASN A 9 -48.00 -11.42 25.08
N LEU A 10 -46.68 -11.65 25.17
CA LEU A 10 -45.64 -10.64 25.12
C LEU A 10 -45.48 -10.15 23.68
N LEU A 11 -45.94 -8.94 23.37
CA LEU A 11 -45.59 -8.23 22.14
C LEU A 11 -44.40 -7.30 22.38
N GLN A 12 -43.33 -7.54 21.62
CA GLN A 12 -42.04 -6.83 21.64
C GLN A 12 -42.16 -5.41 21.06
N PRO A 13 -41.30 -4.45 21.46
CA PRO A 13 -41.30 -3.10 20.90
C PRO A 13 -40.66 -3.05 19.51
N VAL A 14 -41.26 -2.22 18.65
CA VAL A 14 -40.85 -1.93 17.28
C VAL A 14 -39.44 -1.29 17.26
N GLY A 15 -38.47 -2.01 16.69
CA GLY A 15 -37.11 -1.51 16.48
C GLY A 15 -37.08 -0.34 15.49
N ARG A 16 -36.60 0.82 15.94
CA ARG A 16 -36.18 1.93 15.06
C ARG A 16 -35.08 1.42 14.12
N LYS A 17 -35.33 1.48 12.80
CA LYS A 17 -34.25 1.32 11.80
C LYS A 17 -33.23 2.43 12.03
N LEU A 18 -32.03 2.06 12.50
CA LEU A 18 -30.87 2.93 12.49
C LEU A 18 -30.61 3.30 11.02
N ALA A 19 -30.76 4.58 10.68
CA ALA A 19 -30.31 5.09 9.39
C ALA A 19 -28.78 4.96 9.36
N MET A 20 -28.27 4.09 8.49
CA MET A 20 -26.85 4.00 8.20
C MET A 20 -26.41 5.35 7.61
N PRO A 21 -25.33 5.98 8.11
CA PRO A 21 -24.80 7.16 7.48
C PRO A 21 -24.33 6.78 6.07
N HIS A 22 -24.89 7.44 5.07
CA HIS A 22 -24.43 7.30 3.69
C HIS A 22 -22.99 7.84 3.64
N PRO A 23 -22.03 7.10 3.06
CA PRO A 23 -20.69 7.63 2.89
C PRO A 23 -20.77 8.87 2.02
N ILE A 24 -20.30 9.99 2.55
CA ILE A 24 -20.10 11.24 1.82
C ILE A 24 -19.12 10.92 0.71
N TRP A 25 -19.61 10.76 -0.52
CA TRP A 25 -18.75 10.53 -1.68
C TRP A 25 -17.95 11.81 -1.92
N LYS A 26 -16.74 11.86 -1.36
CA LYS A 26 -15.76 12.90 -1.61
C LYS A 26 -15.31 12.75 -3.06
N ARG A 27 -16.06 13.36 -3.99
CA ARG A 27 -15.83 13.34 -5.45
C ARG A 27 -14.57 14.07 -5.92
N THR A 28 -13.58 14.25 -5.06
CA THR A 28 -12.35 14.97 -5.41
C THR A 28 -11.16 14.28 -4.79
N MET A 29 -10.84 13.09 -5.31
CA MET A 29 -9.47 12.59 -5.24
C MET A 29 -8.62 13.42 -6.20
N PHE A 30 -7.55 14.02 -5.69
CA PHE A 30 -6.60 14.78 -6.47
C PHE A 30 -5.24 14.13 -6.31
N ILE A 31 -4.78 13.48 -7.37
CA ILE A 31 -3.51 12.76 -7.36
C ILE A 31 -2.43 13.74 -7.80
N GLN A 32 -1.42 13.94 -6.96
CA GLN A 32 -0.22 14.72 -7.30
C GLN A 32 0.86 13.79 -7.85
N THR A 33 1.81 14.35 -8.59
CA THR A 33 3.02 13.61 -8.97
C THR A 33 4.26 14.34 -8.50
N GLN A 34 5.26 13.58 -8.10
CA GLN A 34 6.60 14.05 -7.76
C GLN A 34 7.62 13.28 -8.58
N ASP A 35 8.58 14.00 -9.15
CA ASP A 35 9.71 13.40 -9.83
C ASP A 35 10.60 12.67 -8.83
N THR A 36 11.26 11.62 -9.30
CA THR A 36 12.28 10.90 -8.53
C THR A 36 13.65 11.15 -9.16
N PRO A 37 14.76 10.84 -8.48
CA PRO A 37 16.08 10.89 -9.10
C PRO A 37 16.23 9.96 -10.32
N ASN A 38 15.37 8.94 -10.45
CA ASN A 38 15.32 8.04 -11.59
C ASN A 38 14.32 8.54 -12.64
N PRO A 39 14.75 8.92 -13.86
CA PRO A 39 13.86 9.46 -14.90
C PRO A 39 12.81 8.46 -15.40
N ASP A 40 13.06 7.16 -15.21
CA ASP A 40 12.12 6.09 -15.55
C ASP A 40 11.14 5.79 -14.43
N SER A 41 11.18 6.52 -13.32
CA SER A 41 10.30 6.32 -12.18
C SER A 41 9.61 7.61 -11.75
N LEU A 42 8.31 7.53 -11.49
CA LEU A 42 7.48 8.66 -11.08
C LEU A 42 6.63 8.28 -9.88
N LYS A 43 6.60 9.18 -8.89
CA LYS A 43 5.81 9.02 -7.67
C LYS A 43 4.44 9.66 -7.85
N PHE A 44 3.39 8.92 -7.53
CA PHE A 44 1.99 9.34 -7.53
C PHE A 44 1.49 9.40 -6.09
N LEU A 45 0.94 10.53 -5.67
CA LEU A 45 0.46 10.79 -4.33
C LEU A 45 -1.07 10.96 -4.38
N PRO A 46 -1.86 9.92 -4.04
CA PRO A 46 -3.32 9.97 -4.15
C PRO A 46 -4.01 10.87 -3.12
N GLY A 47 -3.29 11.34 -2.11
CA GLY A 47 -3.83 12.12 -0.99
C GLY A 47 -4.58 11.26 0.05
N VAL A 48 -4.42 9.95 -0.03
CA VAL A 48 -4.96 8.95 0.92
C VAL A 48 -3.89 7.91 1.24
N SER A 49 -4.03 7.19 2.37
CA SER A 49 -3.14 6.08 2.71
C SER A 49 -3.26 4.97 1.66
N VAL A 50 -2.12 4.51 1.15
CA VAL A 50 -1.98 3.36 0.25
C VAL A 50 -1.70 2.10 1.07
N LEU A 51 -0.75 2.20 2.02
CA LEU A 51 -0.41 1.16 2.99
C LEU A 51 -0.49 1.71 4.42
N GLU A 52 -0.30 0.85 5.42
CA GLU A 52 -0.11 1.30 6.80
C GLU A 52 1.20 2.09 6.94
N LYS A 53 1.26 2.94 7.97
CA LYS A 53 2.40 3.81 8.20
C LYS A 53 3.70 2.99 8.39
N GLY A 54 4.74 3.34 7.64
CA GLY A 54 6.04 2.67 7.67
C GLY A 54 6.13 1.37 6.86
N GLN A 55 5.01 0.90 6.31
CA GLN A 55 5.00 -0.25 5.40
C GLN A 55 5.28 0.15 3.97
N THR A 56 6.00 -0.73 3.27
CA THR A 56 6.31 -0.63 1.86
C THR A 56 6.07 -1.99 1.21
N MET A 57 5.73 -1.98 -0.08
CA MET A 57 5.60 -3.21 -0.86
C MET A 57 6.16 -2.99 -2.26
N ASP A 58 7.05 -3.89 -2.66
CA ASP A 58 7.73 -3.88 -3.95
C ASP A 58 7.14 -4.93 -4.88
N PHE A 59 6.78 -4.50 -6.09
CA PHE A 59 6.28 -5.37 -7.13
C PHE A 59 7.16 -5.21 -8.38
N PRO A 60 8.26 -5.97 -8.50
CA PRO A 60 9.13 -5.91 -9.67
C PRO A 60 8.53 -6.56 -10.93
N SER A 61 7.41 -7.28 -10.80
CA SER A 61 6.76 -7.99 -11.90
C SER A 61 5.27 -8.24 -11.67
N VAL A 62 4.53 -8.55 -12.73
CA VAL A 62 3.10 -8.92 -12.66
C VAL A 62 2.85 -10.11 -11.72
N SER A 63 3.77 -11.09 -11.68
CA SER A 63 3.67 -12.25 -10.79
C SER A 63 3.79 -11.90 -9.31
N SER A 64 4.52 -10.84 -8.95
CA SER A 64 4.59 -10.37 -7.55
C SER A 64 3.32 -9.64 -7.11
N ALA A 65 2.51 -9.12 -8.05
CA ALA A 65 1.31 -8.36 -7.75
C ALA A 65 0.12 -9.19 -7.23
N GLN A 66 0.29 -10.50 -7.00
CA GLN A 66 -0.85 -11.39 -6.69
C GLN A 66 -1.66 -10.95 -5.47
N CYS A 67 -0.99 -10.40 -4.46
CA CYS A 67 -1.60 -9.94 -3.23
C CYS A 67 -2.23 -8.53 -3.32
N SER A 68 -2.07 -7.80 -4.42
CA SER A 68 -2.63 -6.44 -4.54
C SER A 68 -3.49 -6.26 -5.81
N PRO A 69 -4.80 -6.03 -5.65
CA PRO A 69 -5.66 -5.68 -6.77
C PRO A 69 -5.24 -4.38 -7.47
N LEU A 70 -4.79 -3.37 -6.72
CA LEU A 70 -4.28 -2.12 -7.27
C LEU A 70 -3.03 -2.36 -8.14
N ALA A 71 -2.05 -3.13 -7.64
CA ALA A 71 -0.83 -3.42 -8.42
C ALA A 71 -1.17 -4.19 -9.70
N LYS A 72 -2.07 -5.18 -9.63
CA LYS A 72 -2.55 -5.91 -10.84
C LYS A 72 -3.14 -4.99 -11.88
N LEU A 73 -3.93 -3.98 -11.46
CA LEU A 73 -4.54 -3.03 -12.38
C LEU A 73 -3.47 -2.10 -12.98
N LEU A 74 -2.52 -1.62 -12.18
CA LEU A 74 -1.43 -0.77 -12.65
C LEU A 74 -0.54 -1.48 -13.68
N PHE A 75 -0.28 -2.78 -13.50
CA PHE A 75 0.45 -3.58 -14.48
C PHE A 75 -0.27 -3.79 -15.82
N ARG A 76 -1.57 -3.47 -15.92
CA ARG A 76 -2.29 -3.50 -17.20
C ARG A 76 -2.05 -2.27 -18.06
N VAL A 77 -1.51 -1.20 -17.48
CA VAL A 77 -1.10 0.00 -18.21
C VAL A 77 0.14 -0.35 -19.03
N GLU A 78 0.08 -0.15 -20.33
CA GLU A 78 1.17 -0.46 -21.24
C GLU A 78 2.41 0.40 -20.90
N GLY A 79 3.59 -0.22 -20.91
CA GLY A 79 4.84 0.44 -20.57
C GLY A 79 5.16 0.50 -19.07
N VAL A 80 4.29 0.02 -18.17
CA VAL A 80 4.64 -0.17 -16.75
C VAL A 80 5.55 -1.39 -16.57
N ARG A 81 6.72 -1.17 -15.97
CA ARG A 81 7.75 -2.20 -15.69
C ARG A 81 7.66 -2.71 -14.26
N SER A 82 7.54 -1.81 -13.29
CA SER A 82 7.41 -2.18 -11.87
C SER A 82 6.52 -1.18 -11.12
N VAL A 83 5.98 -1.65 -10.00
CA VAL A 83 5.10 -0.87 -9.12
C VAL A 83 5.65 -0.99 -7.70
N PHE A 84 5.68 0.11 -6.97
CA PHE A 84 6.10 0.13 -5.58
C PHE A 84 5.12 0.97 -4.76
N PHE A 85 4.72 0.47 -3.60
CA PHE A 85 3.84 1.17 -2.68
C PHE A 85 4.60 1.62 -1.45
N GLY A 86 4.47 2.90 -1.11
CA GLY A 86 4.76 3.42 0.21
C GLY A 86 3.49 3.62 1.03
N SER A 87 3.60 4.28 2.18
CA SER A 87 2.46 4.53 3.07
C SER A 87 1.37 5.39 2.43
N ASP A 88 1.74 6.43 1.66
CA ASP A 88 0.82 7.40 1.06
C ASP A 88 1.09 7.68 -0.43
N PHE A 89 1.93 6.87 -1.06
CA PHE A 89 2.32 7.03 -2.46
C PHE A 89 2.43 5.70 -3.21
N VAL A 90 2.35 5.80 -4.52
CA VAL A 90 2.65 4.73 -5.47
C VAL A 90 3.75 5.21 -6.41
N THR A 91 4.86 4.50 -6.48
CA THR A 91 5.89 4.72 -7.50
C THR A 91 5.64 3.76 -8.65
N ILE A 92 5.62 4.29 -9.87
CA ILE A 92 5.59 3.52 -11.11
C ILE A 92 6.95 3.67 -11.75
N SER A 93 7.57 2.56 -12.14
CA SER A 93 8.70 2.59 -13.05
C SER A 93 8.26 2.10 -14.42
N LYS A 94 8.58 2.86 -15.45
CA LYS A 94 8.25 2.53 -16.84
C LYS A 94 9.35 1.70 -17.51
N GLN A 95 9.05 1.20 -18.69
CA GLN A 95 10.04 0.68 -19.64
C GLN A 95 10.80 1.86 -20.27
N GLU A 96 12.04 1.63 -20.70
CA GLU A 96 12.94 2.69 -21.21
C GLU A 96 12.35 3.42 -22.42
N ASP A 97 11.71 2.68 -23.33
CA ASP A 97 11.11 3.17 -24.58
C ASP A 97 9.69 3.75 -24.40
N ALA A 98 9.09 3.60 -23.21
CA ALA A 98 7.75 4.09 -22.95
C ALA A 98 7.72 5.60 -22.60
N GLU A 99 6.60 6.26 -22.92
CA GLU A 99 6.44 7.70 -22.71
C GLU A 99 5.48 8.02 -21.55
N TRP A 100 5.94 8.87 -20.63
CA TRP A 100 5.11 9.35 -19.51
C TRP A 100 3.82 10.06 -19.94
N ARG A 101 3.79 10.67 -21.13
CA ARG A 101 2.57 11.32 -21.67
C ARG A 101 1.43 10.34 -21.92
N ILE A 102 1.74 9.05 -22.14
CA ILE A 102 0.78 7.97 -22.37
C ILE A 102 0.46 7.27 -21.05
N ILE A 103 1.51 6.90 -20.30
CA ILE A 103 1.37 6.15 -19.03
C ILE A 103 0.62 6.97 -17.98
N LYS A 104 0.96 8.25 -17.83
CA LYS A 104 0.49 9.08 -16.71
C LYS A 104 -1.04 9.23 -16.67
N PRO A 105 -1.74 9.56 -17.78
CA PRO A 105 -3.21 9.56 -17.81
C PRO A 105 -3.85 8.22 -17.41
N GLU A 106 -3.31 7.09 -17.88
CA GLU A 106 -3.86 5.76 -17.57
C GLU A 106 -3.65 5.38 -16.10
N VAL A 107 -2.46 5.64 -15.55
CA VAL A 107 -2.17 5.42 -14.11
C VAL A 107 -3.12 6.26 -13.24
N PHE A 108 -3.37 7.51 -13.60
CA PHE A 108 -4.33 8.34 -12.87
C PHE A 108 -5.73 7.74 -12.89
N ALA A 109 -6.22 7.28 -14.05
CA ALA A 109 -7.53 6.64 -14.16
C ALA A 109 -7.62 5.40 -13.28
N VAL A 110 -6.61 4.52 -13.34
CA VAL A 110 -6.55 3.30 -12.53
C VAL A 110 -6.60 3.61 -11.04
N ILE A 111 -5.78 4.55 -10.54
CA ILE A 111 -5.75 4.91 -9.12
C ILE A 111 -7.10 5.50 -8.68
N MET A 112 -7.67 6.42 -9.46
CA MET A 112 -8.97 7.04 -9.13
C MET A 112 -10.10 6.00 -9.08
N ASP A 113 -10.21 5.15 -10.09
CA ASP A 113 -11.24 4.12 -10.16
C ASP A 113 -11.07 3.08 -9.05
N PHE A 114 -9.83 2.70 -8.76
CA PHE A 114 -9.52 1.77 -7.68
C PHE A 114 -10.01 2.30 -6.32
N PHE A 115 -9.60 3.51 -5.94
CA PHE A 115 -10.01 4.07 -4.65
C PHE A 115 -11.50 4.42 -4.61
N ALA A 116 -12.12 4.75 -5.74
CA ALA A 116 -13.58 4.92 -5.83
C ALA A 116 -14.35 3.61 -5.62
N SER A 117 -13.76 2.46 -5.99
CA SER A 117 -14.38 1.14 -5.81
C SER A 117 -14.42 0.65 -4.35
N GLY A 118 -13.54 1.19 -3.50
CA GLY A 118 -13.41 0.76 -2.10
C GLY A 118 -12.79 -0.63 -1.91
N LEU A 119 -12.17 -1.19 -2.95
CA LEU A 119 -11.42 -2.45 -2.84
C LEU A 119 -10.19 -2.28 -1.93
N PRO A 120 -9.77 -3.34 -1.21
CA PRO A 120 -8.56 -3.28 -0.40
C PRO A 120 -7.30 -3.23 -1.29
N VAL A 121 -6.34 -2.37 -0.94
CA VAL A 121 -5.06 -2.24 -1.67
C VAL A 121 -4.28 -3.56 -1.64
N VAL A 122 -4.35 -4.29 -0.52
CA VAL A 122 -3.71 -5.58 -0.30
C VAL A 122 -4.74 -6.58 0.22
N THR A 123 -4.75 -7.79 -0.34
CA THR A 123 -5.68 -8.89 -0.02
C THR A 123 -5.03 -9.98 0.84
N ASP A 124 -3.71 -10.15 0.72
CA ASP A 124 -2.89 -11.08 1.52
C ASP A 124 -1.54 -10.41 1.81
N ALA A 125 -1.44 -9.67 2.90
CA ALA A 125 -0.19 -9.06 3.32
C ALA A 125 0.68 -10.11 4.00
N LYS A 126 1.81 -10.51 3.37
CA LYS A 126 2.87 -11.23 4.06
C LYS A 126 3.96 -10.23 4.46
N PRO A 127 4.17 -9.97 5.76
CA PRO A 127 5.32 -9.18 6.19
C PRO A 127 6.62 -9.87 5.76
N ASN A 128 7.62 -9.10 5.36
CA ASN A 128 8.97 -9.63 5.16
C ASN A 128 9.66 -9.76 6.54
N PRO A 129 9.95 -10.98 7.04
CA PRO A 129 10.44 -11.19 8.40
C PRO A 129 11.84 -10.62 8.64
N ASP A 130 12.71 -10.57 7.62
CA ASP A 130 14.13 -10.24 7.79
C ASP A 130 14.38 -8.76 8.16
N THR A 131 13.44 -7.89 7.82
CA THR A 131 13.46 -6.46 8.14
C THR A 131 12.87 -6.11 9.50
N GLN A 132 12.23 -7.05 10.19
CA GLN A 132 11.68 -6.80 11.51
C GLN A 132 12.79 -6.88 12.57
N PHE A 133 12.61 -6.13 13.66
CA PHE A 133 13.45 -6.27 14.84
C PHE A 133 13.17 -7.63 15.49
N ASN A 134 14.18 -8.47 15.59
CA ASN A 134 14.09 -9.71 16.37
C ASN A 134 14.90 -9.54 17.65
N GLU A 135 14.35 -9.99 18.78
CA GLU A 135 15.04 -9.92 20.08
C GLU A 135 16.33 -10.74 20.11
N ASP A 136 16.45 -11.72 19.20
CA ASP A 136 17.63 -12.56 19.03
C ASP A 136 18.71 -11.93 18.11
N ASP A 137 18.45 -10.75 17.52
CA ASP A 137 19.45 -10.04 16.71
C ASP A 137 20.58 -9.53 17.60
N ASP A 138 21.83 -9.63 17.13
CA ASP A 138 23.00 -9.02 17.78
C ASP A 138 22.80 -7.51 17.99
N GLU A 139 23.32 -6.95 19.09
CA GLU A 139 23.21 -5.52 19.40
C GLU A 139 23.66 -4.63 18.24
N THR A 140 24.69 -5.05 17.49
CA THR A 140 25.18 -4.35 16.31
C THR A 140 24.12 -4.34 15.20
N VAL A 141 23.45 -5.47 14.97
CA VAL A 141 22.39 -5.60 13.95
C VAL A 141 21.18 -4.76 14.35
N GLN A 142 20.81 -4.74 15.63
CA GLN A 142 19.72 -3.89 16.12
C GLN A 142 20.03 -2.40 15.89
N MET A 143 21.25 -1.96 16.20
CA MET A 143 21.70 -0.59 15.97
C MET A 143 21.73 -0.25 14.47
N ILE A 144 22.18 -1.16 13.61
CA ILE A 144 22.11 -0.99 12.15
C ILE A 144 20.66 -0.81 11.72
N LYS A 145 19.75 -1.70 12.11
CA LYS A 145 18.33 -1.63 11.76
C LYS A 145 17.70 -0.31 12.21
N GLU A 146 17.99 0.16 13.42
CA GLU A 146 17.52 1.45 13.93
C GLU A 146 18.03 2.63 13.09
N LEU A 147 19.32 2.64 12.74
CA LEU A 147 19.89 3.70 11.90
C LEU A 147 19.29 3.71 10.50
N LEU A 148 19.06 2.54 9.91
CA LEU A 148 18.41 2.42 8.62
C LEU A 148 16.99 3.00 8.69
N ASP A 149 16.21 2.62 9.71
CA ASP A 149 14.82 3.05 9.84
C ASP A 149 14.67 4.54 10.17
N THR A 150 15.54 5.08 11.02
CA THR A 150 15.44 6.46 11.49
C THR A 150 16.09 7.49 10.56
N ARG A 151 17.08 7.09 9.75
CA ARG A 151 17.87 8.04 8.96
C ARG A 151 17.94 7.77 7.46
N ILE A 152 17.98 6.50 7.04
CA ILE A 152 18.22 6.18 5.63
C ILE A 152 16.91 5.94 4.89
N ARG A 153 16.03 5.08 5.41
CA ARG A 153 14.73 4.76 4.81
C ARG A 153 13.87 6.01 4.56
N PRO A 154 13.79 7.01 5.46
CA PRO A 154 13.00 8.21 5.20
C PRO A 154 13.43 8.93 3.91
N THR A 155 14.74 9.10 3.70
CA THR A 155 15.27 9.74 2.50
C THR A 155 15.06 8.89 1.24
N VAL A 156 15.24 7.58 1.32
CA VAL A 156 15.01 6.69 0.16
C VAL A 156 13.52 6.63 -0.22
N GLN A 157 12.62 6.70 0.76
CA GLN A 157 11.18 6.75 0.53
C GLN A 157 10.69 8.10 0.00
N GLU A 158 11.36 9.20 0.36
CA GLU A 158 11.14 10.49 -0.29
C GLU A 158 11.40 10.37 -1.80
N ASP A 159 12.50 9.72 -2.19
CA ASP A 159 12.87 9.42 -3.57
C ASP A 159 12.01 8.33 -4.24
N GLY A 160 11.05 7.74 -3.53
CA GLY A 160 10.08 6.79 -4.07
C GLY A 160 10.51 5.32 -4.06
N GLY A 161 11.55 4.97 -3.30
CA GLY A 161 12.00 3.59 -3.10
C GLY A 161 11.99 3.15 -1.63
N ASP A 162 12.67 2.04 -1.35
CA ASP A 162 12.99 1.61 0.02
C ASP A 162 14.23 0.70 0.01
N ILE A 163 14.74 0.40 1.21
CA ILE A 163 15.83 -0.55 1.41
C ILE A 163 15.43 -1.65 2.37
N ILE A 164 15.84 -2.87 2.05
CA ILE A 164 15.66 -4.06 2.88
C ILE A 164 17.02 -4.50 3.39
N PHE A 165 17.14 -4.64 4.71
CA PHE A 165 18.30 -5.26 5.33
C PHE A 165 18.34 -6.75 4.99
N MET A 166 19.45 -7.22 4.42
CA MET A 166 19.64 -8.61 4.01
C MET A 166 20.64 -9.37 4.89
N GLY A 167 21.44 -8.67 5.69
CA GLY A 167 22.39 -9.28 6.60
C GLY A 167 23.60 -8.39 6.90
N PHE A 168 24.37 -8.81 7.91
CA PHE A 168 25.61 -8.17 8.34
C PHE A 168 26.64 -9.25 8.63
N ASP A 169 27.82 -9.14 8.03
CA ASP A 169 28.90 -10.13 8.13
C ASP A 169 30.24 -9.44 7.91
N ASP A 170 31.24 -9.73 8.76
CA ASP A 170 32.59 -9.13 8.71
C ASP A 170 32.63 -7.60 8.54
N GLY A 171 31.74 -6.89 9.23
CA GLY A 171 31.66 -5.41 9.15
C GLY A 171 30.97 -4.88 7.88
N ILE A 172 30.47 -5.75 7.01
CA ILE A 172 29.80 -5.40 5.76
C ILE A 172 28.29 -5.57 5.90
N VAL A 173 27.55 -4.48 5.68
CA VAL A 173 26.08 -4.49 5.63
C VAL A 173 25.61 -4.80 4.20
N LYS A 174 24.75 -5.81 4.06
CA LYS A 174 24.11 -6.18 2.78
C LYS A 174 22.69 -5.63 2.75
N LEU A 175 22.39 -4.82 1.75
CA LEU A 175 21.09 -4.22 1.53
C LEU A 175 20.54 -4.63 0.16
N LYS A 176 19.21 -4.69 0.05
CA LYS A 176 18.50 -4.79 -1.21
C LYS A 176 17.71 -3.50 -1.45
N MET A 177 17.92 -2.88 -2.60
CA MET A 177 17.18 -1.69 -3.04
C MET A 177 15.84 -2.10 -3.67
N GLN A 178 14.80 -1.28 -3.50
CA GLN A 178 13.46 -1.50 -4.04
C GLN A 178 12.80 -0.20 -4.51
N GLY A 179 11.84 -0.31 -5.43
CA GLY A 179 11.10 0.84 -5.95
C GLY A 179 11.89 1.67 -6.98
N SER A 180 12.10 2.95 -6.69
CA SER A 180 12.63 3.96 -7.63
C SER A 180 14.15 3.98 -7.82
N CYS A 181 14.86 3.05 -7.18
CA CYS A 181 16.33 3.04 -7.10
C CYS A 181 17.03 2.61 -8.40
#